data_AF-A0A226EF35-F1
#
_entry.id   AF-A0A226EF35-F1
#
_cell.length_a   1.000
_cell.length_b   1.000
_cell.length_c   1.000
_cell.angle_alpha   90.00
_cell.angle_beta   90.00
_cell.angle_gamma   90.00
#
_symmetry.space_group_name_H-M   'P 1'
#
loop_
_entity.id
_entity.type
_entity.pdbx_description
1 polymer ?
#
loop_
_entity_poly.entity_id
_entity_poly.type
_entity_poly.pdbx_seq_one_letter_code
_entity_poly.pdbx_strand_id
1 'polypeptide(L)'
;MYTKLFYKLIFISGKLFSLLGPLGMKFDPSSKKFVGTAKLRKLQLYGCLSLTLQMLIACWGTHQVYTKYPGGLYNPVFHICFAFSFIMVIVCFPLWLLYFKQEELKNGMNRAIKYSVQFQGASSFVSITEIVAVAVET
;
A
#
# COMPACT_ATOMS: atom_id res chain seq x y z
N MET A 1 -13.41 -12.50 20.13
CA MET A 1 -12.08 -12.07 20.65
C MET A 1 -11.10 -11.67 19.52
N TYR A 2 -11.04 -12.43 18.41
CA TYR A 2 -10.23 -12.13 17.22
C TYR A 2 -10.48 -10.77 16.54
N THR A 3 -11.73 -10.30 16.53
CA THR A 3 -12.11 -9.07 15.82
C THR A 3 -11.47 -7.81 16.42
N LYS A 4 -11.23 -7.76 17.75
CA LYS A 4 -10.54 -6.63 18.40
C LYS A 4 -9.06 -6.56 18.02
N LEU A 5 -8.39 -7.72 17.93
CA LEU A 5 -6.97 -7.82 17.58
C LEU A 5 -6.77 -7.52 16.07
N PHE A 6 -7.69 -7.97 15.23
CA PHE A 6 -7.75 -7.64 13.80
C PHE A 6 -7.83 -6.13 13.55
N TYR A 7 -8.78 -5.42 14.18
CA TYR A 7 -8.87 -3.96 14.02
C TYR A 7 -7.65 -3.21 14.60
N LYS A 8 -7.02 -3.75 15.65
CA LYS A 8 -5.80 -3.17 16.22
C LYS A 8 -4.62 -3.28 15.25
N LEU A 9 -4.47 -4.42 14.56
CA LEU A 9 -3.46 -4.61 13.51
C LEU A 9 -3.70 -3.70 12.30
N ILE A 10 -4.94 -3.56 11.86
CA ILE A 10 -5.32 -2.65 10.77
C ILE A 10 -5.04 -1.19 11.16
N PHE A 11 -5.33 -0.82 12.41
CA PHE A 11 -5.02 0.52 12.89
C PHE A 11 -3.52 0.80 12.94
N ILE A 12 -2.70 -0.14 13.43
CA ILE A 12 -1.23 0.02 13.50
C ILE A 12 -0.65 0.14 12.09
N SER A 13 -1.00 -0.76 11.18
CA SER A 13 -0.55 -0.72 9.78
C SER A 13 -1.01 0.57 9.09
N GLY A 14 -2.29 0.92 9.21
CA GLY A 14 -2.84 2.16 8.67
C GLY A 14 -2.15 3.42 9.22
N LYS A 15 -1.77 3.42 10.51
CA LYS A 15 -1.03 4.53 11.12
C LYS A 15 0.40 4.62 10.59
N LEU A 16 1.09 3.49 10.41
CA LEU A 16 2.43 3.43 9.82
C LEU A 16 2.43 4.01 8.39
N PHE A 17 1.47 3.58 7.56
CA PHE A 17 1.33 4.08 6.20
C PHE A 17 0.83 5.53 6.12
N SER A 18 0.06 6.01 7.10
CA SER A 18 -0.32 7.42 7.18
C SER A 18 0.85 8.32 7.57
N LEU A 19 1.81 7.80 8.35
CA LEU A 19 2.96 8.55 8.86
C LEU A 19 4.06 8.67 7.80
N LEU A 20 4.27 7.62 7.02
CA LEU A 20 5.21 7.62 5.90
C LEU A 20 4.67 8.36 4.65
N GLY A 21 3.36 8.66 4.62
CA GLY A 21 2.72 9.39 3.53
C GLY A 21 2.35 8.64 2.23
N PRO A 22 2.64 7.34 2.00
CA PRO A 22 2.26 6.71 0.72
C PRO A 22 0.75 6.51 0.58
N LEU A 23 -0.01 6.48 1.68
CA LEU A 23 -1.46 6.33 1.67
C LEU A 23 -2.13 7.63 2.13
N GLY A 24 -2.92 8.25 1.25
CA GLY A 24 -3.73 9.43 1.54
C GLY A 24 -4.96 9.16 2.43
N MET A 25 -4.98 8.03 3.13
CA MET A 25 -6.11 7.53 3.92
C MET A 25 -5.63 7.01 5.28
N LYS A 26 -6.49 7.15 6.28
CA LYS A 26 -6.26 6.62 7.63
C LYS A 26 -7.37 5.65 8.00
N PHE A 27 -7.04 4.66 8.81
CA PHE A 27 -8.05 3.83 9.44
C PHE A 27 -8.62 4.56 10.66
N ASP A 28 -9.94 4.70 10.71
CA ASP A 28 -10.64 5.26 11.86
C ASP A 28 -11.20 4.14 12.73
N PRO A 29 -10.66 3.94 13.96
CA PRO A 29 -11.09 2.86 14.85
C PRO A 29 -12.52 3.05 15.38
N SER A 30 -13.08 4.26 15.34
CA SER A 30 -14.45 4.53 15.79
C SER A 30 -15.47 4.05 14.74
N SER A 31 -15.26 4.40 13.47
CA SER A 31 -16.11 3.99 12.35
C SER A 31 -15.74 2.63 11.74
N LYS A 32 -14.62 2.04 12.17
CA LYS A 32 -14.05 0.76 11.68
C LYS A 32 -13.84 0.73 10.17
N LYS A 33 -13.51 1.88 9.59
CA LYS A 33 -13.37 2.08 8.13
C LYS A 33 -12.14 2.92 7.80
N PHE A 34 -11.63 2.76 6.59
CA PHE A 34 -10.68 3.69 5.99
C PHE A 34 -11.39 4.96 5.53
N VAL A 35 -10.85 6.10 5.95
CA VAL A 35 -11.36 7.44 5.63
C VAL A 35 -10.23 8.25 4.97
N GLY A 36 -10.55 8.84 3.82
CA GLY A 36 -9.66 9.80 3.15
C GLY A 36 -9.76 11.16 3.83
N THR A 37 -8.62 11.85 4.02
CA THR A 37 -8.62 13.24 4.50
C THR A 37 -7.84 14.11 3.53
N ALA A 38 -8.29 15.35 3.33
CA ALA A 38 -7.63 16.30 2.42
C ALA A 38 -6.15 16.53 2.80
N LYS A 39 -5.83 16.53 4.10
CA LYS A 39 -4.46 16.67 4.61
C LYS A 39 -3.57 15.50 4.17
N LEU A 40 -4.02 14.26 4.32
CA LEU A 40 -3.26 13.08 3.92
C LEU A 40 -3.14 12.97 2.39
N ARG A 41 -4.18 13.36 1.65
CA ARG A 41 -4.11 13.42 0.18
C ARG A 41 -3.09 14.44 -0.31
N LYS A 42 -2.99 15.61 0.33
CA LYS A 42 -1.93 16.59 0.06
C LYS A 42 -0.55 16.02 0.38
N LEU A 43 -0.40 15.34 1.52
CA LEU A 43 0.87 14.69 1.90
C LEU A 43 1.29 13.63 0.87
N GLN A 44 0.36 12.79 0.42
CA GLN A 44 0.60 11.79 -0.62
C GLN A 44 1.01 12.45 -1.94
N LEU A 45 0.36 13.56 -2.33
CA LEU A 45 0.75 14.33 -3.51
C LEU A 45 2.18 14.88 -3.39
N TYR A 46 2.55 15.46 -2.24
CA TYR A 46 3.93 15.89 -2.00
C TYR A 46 4.92 14.72 -2.08
N GLY A 47 4.55 13.55 -1.55
CA GLY A 47 5.33 12.32 -1.69
C GLY A 47 5.52 11.91 -3.16
N CYS A 48 4.45 11.92 -3.96
CA CYS A 48 4.49 11.62 -5.40
C CYS A 48 5.40 12.61 -6.16
N LEU A 49 5.25 13.90 -5.90
CA LEU A 49 6.05 14.95 -6.53
C LEU A 49 7.53 14.86 -6.13
N SER A 50 7.82 14.66 -4.85
CA SER A 50 9.19 14.49 -4.34
C SER A 50 9.88 13.28 -4.97
N LEU A 51 9.18 12.13 -5.03
CA LEU A 51 9.72 10.92 -5.66
C LEU A 51 9.93 11.11 -7.16
N THR A 52 9.01 11.79 -7.85
CA THR A 52 9.14 12.12 -9.28
C THR A 52 10.36 13.00 -9.52
N LEU A 53 10.61 14.00 -8.68
CA LEU A 53 11.79 14.86 -8.78
C LEU A 53 13.09 14.06 -8.57
N GLN A 54 13.12 13.18 -7.55
CA GLN A 54 14.28 12.32 -7.31
C GLN A 54 14.54 11.34 -8.45
N MET A 55 13.48 10.79 -9.05
CA MET A 55 13.56 9.96 -10.26
C MET A 55 14.21 10.73 -11.41
N LEU A 56 13.77 11.97 -11.68
CA LEU A 56 14.35 12.80 -12.73
C LEU A 56 15.84 13.09 -12.48
N ILE A 57 16.22 13.40 -11.24
CA ILE A 57 17.61 13.64 -10.85
C ILE A 57 18.46 12.37 -11.05
N ALA A 58 17.95 11.20 -10.66
CA ALA A 58 18.65 9.92 -10.84
C ALA A 58 18.84 9.56 -12.31
N CYS A 59 17.78 9.71 -13.12
CA CYS A 59 17.83 9.50 -14.57
C CYS A 59 18.84 10.46 -15.22
N TRP A 60 18.84 11.73 -14.82
CA TRP A 60 19.79 12.73 -15.30
C TRP A 60 21.24 12.39 -14.92
N GLY A 61 21.47 11.97 -13.68
CA GLY A 61 22.78 11.50 -13.22
C GLY A 61 23.28 10.30 -14.04
N THR A 62 22.42 9.34 -14.29
CA THR A 62 22.72 8.16 -15.14
C THR A 62 23.07 8.57 -16.56
N HIS A 63 22.29 9.49 -17.15
CA HIS A 63 22.56 10.03 -18.48
C HIS A 63 23.90 10.76 -18.54
N GLN A 64 24.23 11.58 -17.54
CA GLN A 64 25.53 12.26 -17.49
C GLN A 64 26.69 11.28 -17.47
N VAL A 65 26.62 10.22 -16.66
CA VAL A 65 27.68 9.21 -16.59
C VAL A 65 27.83 8.51 -17.94
N TYR A 66 26.72 8.20 -18.61
CA TYR A 66 26.71 7.60 -19.93
C TYR A 66 27.40 8.50 -20.98
N THR A 67 27.10 9.80 -21.00
CA THR A 67 27.61 10.72 -22.04
C THR A 67 29.00 11.27 -21.78
N LYS A 68 29.39 11.48 -20.52
CA LYS A 68 30.64 12.19 -20.18
C LYS A 68 31.84 11.27 -20.02
N TYR A 69 31.64 9.98 -19.76
CA TYR A 69 32.74 9.03 -19.58
C TYR A 69 32.97 8.22 -20.87
N PRO A 70 34.19 8.20 -21.43
CA PRO A 70 34.52 7.32 -22.54
C PRO A 70 34.35 5.86 -22.09
N GLY A 71 33.48 5.11 -22.77
CA GLY A 71 33.08 3.77 -22.34
C GLY A 71 32.10 3.75 -21.16
N GLY A 72 31.28 4.80 -20.97
CA GLY A 72 30.40 4.98 -19.80
C GLY A 72 29.54 3.77 -19.40
N LEU A 73 29.15 2.91 -20.36
CA LEU A 73 28.45 1.65 -20.08
C LEU A 73 29.25 0.64 -19.26
N TYR A 74 30.58 0.67 -19.34
CA TYR A 74 31.49 -0.21 -18.61
C TYR A 74 31.92 0.40 -17.27
N ASN A 75 31.48 1.63 -16.97
CA ASN A 75 31.80 2.28 -15.71
C ASN A 75 30.93 1.67 -14.59
N PRO A 76 31.50 1.16 -13.48
CA PRO A 76 30.72 0.61 -12.37
C PRO A 76 29.74 1.62 -11.77
N VAL A 77 30.06 2.93 -11.82
CA VAL A 77 29.18 4.01 -11.36
C VAL A 77 27.92 4.10 -12.21
N PHE A 78 28.00 3.82 -13.52
CA PHE A 78 26.83 3.81 -14.39
C PHE A 78 25.83 2.75 -13.95
N HIS A 79 26.28 1.53 -13.66
CA HIS A 79 25.39 0.45 -13.22
C HIS A 79 24.68 0.76 -11.89
N ILE A 80 25.39 1.41 -10.96
CA ILE A 80 24.81 1.85 -9.69
C ILE A 80 23.72 2.91 -9.94
N CYS A 81 24.03 3.97 -10.68
CA CYS A 81 23.07 5.02 -11.01
C CYS A 81 21.87 4.49 -11.80
N PHE A 82 22.12 3.58 -12.74
CA PHE A 82 21.08 2.92 -13.52
C PHE A 82 20.15 2.09 -12.64
N ALA A 83 20.68 1.30 -11.70
CA ALA A 83 19.87 0.52 -10.76
C ALA A 83 18.98 1.42 -9.89
N PHE A 84 19.52 2.52 -9.34
CA PHE A 84 18.72 3.48 -8.59
C PHE A 84 17.63 4.14 -9.43
N SER A 85 17.96 4.55 -10.65
CA SER A 85 16.99 5.15 -11.59
C SER A 85 15.87 4.17 -11.93
N PHE A 86 16.22 2.91 -12.19
CA PHE A 86 15.27 1.85 -12.50
C PHE A 86 14.33 1.58 -11.32
N ILE A 87 14.86 1.45 -10.10
CA ILE A 87 14.05 1.30 -8.88
C ILE A 87 13.10 2.49 -8.72
N MET A 88 13.60 3.71 -8.89
CA MET A 88 12.77 4.92 -8.78
C MET A 88 11.62 4.93 -9.78
N VAL A 89 11.86 4.56 -11.04
CA VAL A 89 10.81 4.45 -12.07
C VAL A 89 9.77 3.40 -11.68
N ILE A 90 10.21 2.22 -11.23
CA ILE A 90 9.31 1.14 -10.80
C ILE A 90 8.47 1.53 -9.60
N VAL A 91 8.99 2.32 -8.65
CA VAL A 91 8.24 2.72 -7.45
C VAL A 91 7.36 3.94 -7.73
N CYS A 92 7.78 4.85 -8.60
CA CYS A 92 7.05 6.07 -8.94
C CYS A 92 5.69 5.75 -9.59
N PHE A 93 5.65 4.80 -10.53
CA PHE A 93 4.43 4.47 -11.25
C PHE A 93 3.30 3.92 -10.35
N PRO A 94 3.52 2.88 -9.51
CA PRO A 94 2.55 2.42 -8.53
C PRO A 94 2.13 3.51 -7.55
N LEU A 95 3.03 4.40 -7.13
CA LEU A 95 2.70 5.47 -6.20
C LEU A 95 1.69 6.46 -6.81
N TRP A 96 1.89 6.84 -8.07
CA TRP A 96 0.92 7.65 -8.83
C TRP A 96 -0.39 6.90 -9.06
N LEU A 97 -0.34 5.61 -9.37
CA LEU A 97 -1.54 4.79 -9.52
C LEU A 97 -2.34 4.73 -8.22
N LEU A 98 -1.68 4.57 -7.06
CA LEU A 98 -2.31 4.63 -5.75
C LEU A 98 -2.91 6.00 -5.45
N TYR A 99 -2.31 7.08 -5.95
CA TYR A 99 -2.86 8.44 -5.80
C TYR A 99 -4.14 8.63 -6.64
N PHE A 100 -4.13 8.20 -7.90
CA PHE A 100 -5.30 8.34 -8.79
C PHE A 100 -6.44 7.39 -8.40
N LYS A 101 -6.12 6.15 -8.02
CA LYS A 101 -7.09 5.11 -7.64
C LYS A 101 -7.37 5.04 -6.14
N GLN A 102 -7.04 6.10 -5.40
CA GLN A 102 -7.16 6.11 -3.95
C GLN A 102 -8.60 5.82 -3.46
N GLU A 103 -9.60 6.33 -4.17
CA GLU A 103 -11.02 6.12 -3.86
C GLU A 103 -11.46 4.66 -4.10
N GLU A 104 -11.05 4.07 -5.22
CA GLU A 104 -11.27 2.65 -5.52
C GLU A 104 -10.62 1.76 -4.46
N LEU A 105 -9.37 2.06 -4.09
CA LEU A 105 -8.61 1.33 -3.08
C LEU A 105 -9.30 1.42 -1.71
N LYS A 106 -9.71 2.62 -1.28
CA LYS A 106 -10.46 2.84 -0.04
C LYS A 106 -11.73 2.00 -0.01
N ASN A 107 -12.50 2.01 -1.10
CA ASN A 107 -13.74 1.25 -1.19
C ASN A 107 -13.48 -0.26 -1.18
N GLY A 108 -12.45 -0.72 -1.88
CA GLY A 108 -12.01 -2.12 -1.89
C GLY A 108 -11.59 -2.60 -0.49
N MET A 109 -10.77 -1.82 0.22
CA MET A 109 -10.34 -2.15 1.58
C MET A 109 -11.51 -2.19 2.58
N ASN A 110 -12.43 -1.22 2.48
CA ASN A 110 -13.63 -1.21 3.32
C ASN A 110 -14.56 -2.41 3.05
N ARG A 111 -14.71 -2.82 1.78
CA ARG A 111 -15.43 -4.05 1.42
C ARG A 111 -14.74 -5.29 1.96
N ALA A 112 -13.42 -5.39 1.80
CA ALA A 112 -12.62 -6.50 2.33
C ALA A 112 -12.80 -6.65 3.84
N ILE A 113 -12.69 -5.56 4.61
CA ILE A 113 -12.94 -5.56 6.06
C ILE A 113 -14.36 -6.06 6.37
N LYS A 114 -15.37 -5.56 5.66
CA LYS A 114 -16.77 -5.96 5.87
C LYS A 114 -16.95 -7.47 5.66
N TYR A 115 -16.40 -8.02 4.57
CA TYR A 115 -16.46 -9.46 4.29
C TYR A 115 -15.68 -10.28 5.31
N SER A 116 -14.49 -9.84 5.73
CA SER A 116 -13.71 -10.54 6.77
C SER A 116 -14.47 -10.65 8.08
N VAL A 117 -15.23 -9.61 8.46
CA VAL A 117 -16.05 -9.62 9.68
C VAL A 117 -17.29 -10.49 9.51
N GLN A 118 -17.95 -10.45 8.34
CA GLN A 118 -19.09 -11.32 8.04
C GLN A 118 -18.69 -12.79 8.06
N PHE A 119 -17.53 -13.14 7.49
CA PHE A 119 -17.02 -14.50 7.50
C PHE A 119 -16.75 -14.97 8.94
N GLN A 120 -16.13 -14.14 9.79
CA GLN A 120 -15.96 -14.47 11.21
C GLN A 120 -17.30 -14.68 11.94
N GLY A 121 -18.33 -13.89 11.62
CA GLY A 121 -19.67 -14.04 12.19
C GLY A 121 -20.40 -15.30 11.74
N ALA A 122 -20.25 -15.69 10.47
CA ALA A 122 -20.81 -16.93 9.93
C ALA A 122 -20.08 -18.18 10.47
N SER A 123 -18.76 -18.14 10.62
CA SER A 123 -17.97 -19.22 11.23
C SER A 123 -18.29 -19.42 12.72
N SER A 124 -18.82 -18.41 13.41
CA SER A 124 -19.33 -18.56 14.78
C SER A 124 -20.78 -19.06 14.87
N PHE A 125 -21.52 -19.11 13.77
CA PHE A 125 -22.92 -19.57 13.72
C PHE A 125 -23.07 -21.02 13.28
N VAL A 126 -22.01 -21.64 12.73
CA VAL A 126 -21.90 -23.10 12.69
C VAL A 126 -21.56 -23.56 14.11
N SER A 127 -22.57 -23.46 14.97
CA SER A 127 -22.58 -24.10 16.28
C SER A 127 -22.38 -25.59 16.04
N ILE A 128 -21.47 -26.17 16.82
CA ILE A 128 -21.07 -27.58 16.85
C ILE A 128 -22.27 -28.56 16.84
N THR A 129 -23.48 -28.10 17.15
CA THR A 129 -24.75 -28.82 17.01
C THR A 129 -25.11 -29.25 15.58
N GLU A 130 -24.79 -28.50 14.53
CA GLU A 130 -25.08 -28.94 13.14
C GLU A 130 -24.10 -30.02 12.66
N ILE A 131 -22.87 -30.03 13.17
CA ILE A 131 -21.86 -31.04 12.80
C ILE A 131 -22.18 -32.39 13.47
N VAL A 132 -22.77 -32.39 14.67
CA VAL A 132 -23.22 -33.63 15.32
C VAL A 132 -24.52 -34.16 14.70
N ALA A 133 -25.44 -33.28 14.25
CA ALA A 133 -26.66 -33.73 13.58
C ALA A 133 -26.38 -34.42 12.23
N VAL A 134 -25.41 -33.92 11.46
CA VAL A 134 -25.00 -34.55 10.19
C VAL A 134 -24.20 -35.84 10.38
N ALA A 135 -23.52 -36.02 11.53
CA ALA A 135 -22.72 -37.21 11.82
C ALA A 135 -23.49 -38.37 12.49
N VAL A 136 -24.75 -38.16 12.90
CA VAL A 136 -25.60 -39.20 13.51
C VAL A 136 -26.64 -39.74 12.51
N GLU A 137 -26.84 -39.07 11.36
CA GLU A 137 -27.71 -39.54 10.27
C GLU A 137 -26.97 -40.24 9.10
N THR A 138 -25.68 -40.54 9.24
CA THR A 138 -24.90 -41.39 8.32
C THR A 138 -24.42 -42.66 9.01
#